data_AF-A0A528CJ46-F1
#
_entry.id   AF-A0A528CJ46-F1
#
_cell.length_a   1.000
_cell.length_b   1.000
_cell.length_c   1.000
_cell.angle_alpha   90.00
_cell.angle_beta   90.00
_cell.angle_gamma   90.00
#
_symmetry.space_group_name_H-M   'P 1'
#
loop_
_entity.id
_entity.type
_entity.pdbx_description
1 polymer ?
#
loop_
_entity_poly.entity_id
_entity_poly.type
_entity_poly.pdbx_seq_one_letter_code
_entity_poly.pdbx_strand_id
1 'polypeptide(L)' 'MAGFKTLDDIGNIDGKRVLVRVDLNVPVADGKVTDATRIE' A
#
# COMPACT_ATOMS: atom_id res chain seq x y z
N MET A 1 18.73 -13.81 12.72
CA MET A 1 17.98 -13.17 11.62
C MET A 1 18.31 -11.69 11.65
N ALA A 2 18.65 -11.08 10.51
CA ALA A 2 18.74 -9.63 10.44
C ALA A 2 17.31 -9.05 10.46
N GLY A 3 17.06 -8.03 11.28
CA GLY A 3 15.78 -7.34 11.32
C GLY A 3 15.55 -6.54 10.04
N PHE A 4 14.34 -6.60 9.48
CA PHE A 4 13.95 -5.73 8.38
C PHE A 4 13.54 -4.37 8.93
N LYS A 5 13.86 -3.29 8.19
CA LYS A 5 13.36 -1.96 8.50
C LYS A 5 11.85 -1.89 8.27
N THR A 6 11.17 -1.25 9.20
CA THR A 6 9.73 -0.96 9.17
C THR A 6 9.47 0.47 8.71
N LEU A 7 8.19 0.90 8.66
CA LEU A 7 7.84 2.28 8.32
C LEU A 7 8.37 3.29 9.36
N ASP A 8 8.42 2.89 10.64
CA ASP A 8 8.89 3.76 11.73
C ASP A 8 10.38 4.08 11.61
N ASP A 9 11.14 3.28 10.86
CA ASP A 9 12.58 3.45 10.63
C ASP A 9 12.92 4.41 9.47
N ILE A 10 11.92 4.94 8.74
CA ILE A 10 12.13 5.71 7.51
C ILE A 10 12.63 7.14 7.78
N GLY A 11 12.19 7.78 8.86
CA GLY A 11 12.50 9.18 9.17
C GLY A 11 11.72 10.18 8.30
N ASN A 12 12.34 11.33 7.96
CA ASN A 12 11.67 12.39 7.19
C ASN A 12 11.55 12.05 5.69
N ILE A 13 10.32 12.06 5.17
CA ILE A 13 10.00 11.78 3.75
C ILE A 13 9.50 13.00 2.98
N ASP A 14 9.52 14.19 3.57
CA ASP A 14 9.03 15.42 2.93
C ASP A 14 9.73 15.67 1.59
N GLY A 15 8.92 15.88 0.54
CA GLY A 15 9.40 16.09 -0.84
C GLY A 15 9.99 14.85 -1.52
N LYS A 16 9.92 13.66 -0.90
CA LYS A 16 10.36 12.41 -1.50
C LYS A 16 9.20 11.72 -2.25
N ARG A 17 9.55 10.99 -3.31
CA ARG A 17 8.64 10.04 -3.96
C ARG A 17 8.85 8.67 -3.33
N VAL A 18 7.78 8.07 -2.83
CA VAL A 18 7.81 6.76 -2.17
C VAL A 18 7.04 5.76 -3.02
N LEU A 19 7.64 4.60 -3.28
CA LEU A 19 6.97 3.49 -3.93
C LEU A 19 6.32 2.61 -2.86
N VAL A 20 4.99 2.51 -2.89
CA VAL A 20 4.25 1.61 -2.01
C VAL A 20 3.70 0.47 -2.86
N ARG A 21 4.09 -0.76 -2.51
CA ARG A 21 3.49 -1.96 -3.11
C ARG A 21 2.29 -2.37 -2.25
N VAL A 22 1.11 -2.35 -2.84
CA VAL A 22 -0.17 -2.64 -2.18
C VAL A 22 -0.85 -3.87 -2.79
N ASP A 23 -1.80 -4.44 -2.06
CA ASP A 23 -2.70 -5.48 -2.57
C ASP A 23 -4.00 -4.84 -3.07
N LEU A 24 -4.06 -4.56 -4.37
CA LEU A 24 -5.25 -4.00 -5.04
C LEU A 24 -6.09 -5.07 -5.74
N ASN A 25 -5.90 -6.35 -5.40
CA ASN A 25 -6.67 -7.42 -6.01
C ASN A 25 -8.07 -7.48 -5.39
N VAL A 26 -8.97 -6.64 -5.90
CA VAL A 26 -10.38 -6.49 -5.50
C VAL A 26 -11.33 -7.04 -6.57
N PRO A 27 -12.54 -7.50 -6.19
CA PRO A 27 -13.54 -7.88 -7.16
C PRO A 27 -14.08 -6.64 -7.91
N VAL A 28 -14.20 -6.77 -9.23
CA VAL A 28 -14.68 -5.73 -10.15
C VAL A 28 -15.76 -6.30 -11.05
N ALA A 29 -16.86 -5.58 -11.22
CA ALA A 29 -17.91 -5.86 -12.19
C ALA A 29 -18.27 -4.59 -12.97
N ASP A 30 -18.38 -4.68 -14.29
CA ASP A 30 -18.72 -3.55 -15.17
C ASP A 30 -17.85 -2.30 -14.96
N GLY A 31 -16.56 -2.53 -14.70
CA GLY A 31 -15.59 -1.45 -14.44
C GLY A 31 -15.72 -0.77 -13.08
N LYS A 32 -16.53 -1.31 -12.16
CA LYS A 32 -16.72 -0.80 -10.80
C LYS A 32 -16.30 -1.83 -9.75
N VAL A 33 -15.63 -1.37 -8.70
CA VAL A 33 -15.30 -2.19 -7.53
C VAL A 33 -16.60 -2.56 -6.81
N THR A 34 -16.78 -3.85 -6.52
CA THR A 34 -17.98 -4.35 -5.83
C THR A 34 -17.76 -4.62 -4.34
N ASP A 35 -16.50 -4.75 -3.92
CA ASP A 35 -16.07 -4.85 -2.52
C ASP A 35 -14.73 -4.12 -2.35
N ALA A 36 -14.71 -3.12 -1.48
CA ALA A 36 -13.56 -2.25 -1.23
C ALA A 36 -12.73 -2.65 -0.01
N THR A 37 -13.00 -3.80 0.63
CA THR A 37 -12.33 -4.23 1.89
C THR A 37 -10.80 -4.26 1.83
N ARG A 38 -10.20 -4.45 0.65
CA ARG A 38 -8.72 -4.43 0.48
C ARG A 38 -8.13 -3.03 0.22
N ILE A 39 -8.98 -2.03 0.03
CA ILE A 39 -8.59 -0.62 -0.24
C ILE A 39 -8.81 0.25 1.02
N GLU A 40 -9.81 -0.09 1.84
CA GLU A 40 -10.19 0.63 3.07
C GLU A 40 -9.22 0.43 4.24
#